data_AF-A0A972DCN5-F1
#
_entry.id   AF-A0A972DCN5-F1
#
_cell.length_a   1.000
_cell.length_b   1.000
_cell.length_c   1.000
_cell.angle_alpha   90.00
_cell.angle_beta   90.00
_cell.angle_gamma   90.00
#
_symmetry.space_group_name_H-M   'P 1'
#
loop_
_entity.id
_entity.type
_entity.pdbx_description
1 polymer ?
#
loop_
_entity_poly.entity_id
_entity_poly.type
_entity_poly.pdbx_seq_one_letter_code
_entity_poly.pdbx_strand_id
1 'polypeptide(L)'
;GTTFLVVVILVSIILGSLVTPLVLPHAEGLVGQVQVLALRVGLLPVIAAVSYEFQRFSARYCTRGPLRVLLWPGFLFQKITTIEPDDDQIEIAIAALDAARWRESVGKDAPAPAEAPLFFPDFAGFRAALPSLRG
;
A
#
# COMPACT_ATOMS: atom_id res chain seq x y z
N GLY A 1 -0.14 0.26 0.48
CA GLY A 1 -1.19 1.29 0.59
C GLY A 1 -2.30 0.91 1.56
N THR A 2 -2.90 -0.26 1.41
CA THR A 2 -4.13 -0.66 2.11
C THR A 2 -4.01 -0.72 3.63
N THR A 3 -2.91 -1.27 4.16
CA THR A 3 -2.67 -1.31 5.62
C THR A 3 -2.56 0.08 6.24
N PHE A 4 -1.94 1.03 5.54
CA PHE A 4 -1.84 2.42 6.01
C PHE A 4 -3.22 3.06 6.12
N LEU A 5 -4.09 2.89 5.11
CA LEU A 5 -5.45 3.40 5.15
C LEU A 5 -6.26 2.81 6.31
N VAL A 6 -6.17 1.50 6.53
CA VAL A 6 -6.87 0.84 7.65
C VAL A 6 -6.42 1.41 9.00
N VAL A 7 -5.12 1.59 9.21
CA VAL A 7 -4.57 2.19 10.44
C VAL A 7 -5.05 3.64 10.61
N VAL A 8 -4.97 4.46 9.57
CA VAL A 8 -5.40 5.87 9.61
C VAL A 8 -6.89 5.99 9.92
N ILE A 9 -7.73 5.16 9.31
CA ILE A 9 -9.18 5.15 9.58
C ILE A 9 -9.45 4.76 11.03
N LEU A 10 -8.79 3.72 11.53
CA LEU A 10 -8.95 3.27 12.92
C LEU A 10 -8.54 4.36 13.91
N VAL A 11 -7.37 4.97 13.71
CA VAL A 11 -6.86 6.07 14.54
C VAL A 11 -7.78 7.29 14.47
N SER A 12 -8.28 7.63 13.28
CA SER A 12 -9.23 8.73 13.07
C SER A 12 -10.55 8.51 13.81
N ILE A 13 -11.09 7.29 13.78
CA ILE A 13 -12.31 6.94 14.54
C ILE A 13 -12.06 7.08 16.04
N ILE A 14 -10.96 6.53 16.56
CA ILE A 14 -10.64 6.59 17.99
C ILE A 14 -10.43 8.04 18.44
N LEU A 15 -9.57 8.80 17.75
CA LEU A 15 -9.28 10.19 18.10
C LEU A 15 -10.53 11.06 17.90
N GLY A 16 -11.25 10.92 16.80
CA GLY A 16 -12.48 11.65 16.54
C GLY A 16 -13.56 11.36 17.57
N SER A 17 -13.75 10.09 17.95
CA SER A 17 -14.74 9.67 18.94
C SER A 17 -14.40 10.11 20.36
N LEU A 18 -13.13 10.29 20.71
CA LEU A 18 -12.72 10.73 22.05
C LEU A 18 -12.59 12.26 22.14
N VAL A 19 -11.95 12.90 21.16
CA VAL A 19 -11.64 14.34 21.18
C VAL A 19 -12.89 15.17 20.91
N THR A 20 -13.75 14.76 19.98
CA THR A 20 -14.95 15.55 19.62
C THR A 20 -15.89 15.77 20.82
N PRO A 21 -16.36 14.75 21.56
CA PRO A 21 -17.24 14.98 22.71
C PRO A 21 -16.53 15.64 23.89
N LEU A 22 -15.20 15.47 24.04
CA LEU A 22 -14.43 16.08 25.12
C LEU A 22 -14.26 17.59 24.91
N VAL A 23 -13.96 18.01 23.68
CA VAL A 23 -13.68 19.41 23.35
C VAL A 23 -14.97 20.19 23.05
N LEU A 24 -15.96 19.53 22.42
CA LEU A 24 -17.22 20.15 21.99
C LEU A 24 -18.43 19.33 22.49
N PRO A 25 -18.73 19.32 23.80
CA PRO A 25 -19.80 18.50 24.38
C PRO A 25 -21.23 18.92 23.99
N HIS A 26 -21.44 20.17 23.57
CA HIS A 26 -22.76 20.72 23.22
C HIS A 26 -22.79 21.29 21.78
N ALA A 27 -22.17 20.59 20.83
CA ALA A 27 -22.14 20.99 19.43
C ALA A 27 -23.51 20.77 18.75
N GLU A 28 -24.46 21.67 19.02
CA GLU A 28 -25.79 21.64 18.42
C GLU A 28 -25.95 22.67 17.28
N GLY A 29 -26.81 22.35 16.31
CA GLY A 29 -27.11 23.21 15.16
C GLY A 29 -25.97 23.34 14.13
N LEU A 30 -26.18 24.24 13.15
CA LEU A 30 -25.22 24.45 12.05
C LEU A 30 -23.85 24.95 12.54
N VAL A 31 -23.83 25.78 13.58
CA VAL A 31 -22.59 26.31 14.18
C VAL A 31 -21.78 25.18 14.83
N GLY A 32 -22.43 24.26 15.55
CA GLY A 32 -21.78 23.09 16.13
C GLY A 32 -21.18 22.18 15.06
N GLN A 33 -21.88 21.95 13.95
CA GLN A 33 -21.36 21.13 12.84
C GLN A 33 -20.10 21.74 12.20
N VAL A 34 -20.05 23.06 12.01
CA VAL A 34 -18.87 23.75 11.48
C VAL A 34 -17.69 23.63 12.45
N GLN A 35 -17.93 23.75 13.76
CA GLN A 35 -16.89 23.59 14.78
C GLN A 35 -16.32 22.16 14.79
N VAL A 36 -17.17 21.14 14.70
CA VAL A 36 -16.75 19.73 14.61
C VAL A 36 -15.93 19.50 13.33
N LEU A 37 -16.34 20.07 12.20
CA LEU A 37 -15.59 19.96 10.95
C LEU A 37 -14.21 20.62 11.08
N ALA A 38 -14.14 21.83 11.62
CA ALA A 38 -12.88 22.54 11.85
C ALA A 38 -11.93 21.75 12.76
N LEU A 39 -12.47 21.16 13.84
CA LEU A 39 -11.71 20.29 14.73
C LEU A 39 -11.16 19.06 14.01
N ARG A 40 -11.97 18.38 13.20
CA ARG A 40 -11.53 17.20 12.42
C ARG A 40 -10.44 17.54 11.43
N VAL A 41 -10.56 18.66 10.72
CA VAL A 41 -9.52 19.15 9.79
C VAL A 41 -8.24 19.46 10.56
N GLY A 42 -8.35 20.12 11.72
CA GLY A 42 -7.20 20.42 12.59
C GLY A 42 -6.54 19.17 13.19
N LEU A 43 -7.29 18.06 13.34
CA LEU A 43 -6.75 16.78 13.83
C LEU A 43 -6.02 15.97 12.75
N LEU A 44 -6.15 16.31 11.46
CA LEU A 44 -5.49 15.57 10.38
C LEU A 44 -3.97 15.41 10.57
N PRO A 45 -3.20 16.45 10.95
CA PRO A 45 -1.77 16.31 11.20
C PRO A 45 -1.46 15.38 12.38
N VAL A 46 -2.28 15.41 13.43
CA VAL A 46 -2.13 14.55 14.61
C VAL A 46 -2.42 13.09 14.25
N ILE A 47 -3.52 12.85 13.53
CA ILE A 47 -3.88 11.53 13.01
C ILE A 47 -2.74 10.99 12.14
N ALA A 48 -2.18 11.81 11.25
CA ALA A 48 -1.07 11.42 10.38
C ALA A 48 0.19 11.04 11.19
N ALA A 49 0.57 11.86 12.17
CA ALA A 49 1.72 11.61 13.03
C ALA A 49 1.57 10.31 13.84
N VAL A 50 0.42 10.12 14.50
CA VAL A 50 0.14 8.91 15.30
C VAL A 50 0.07 7.67 14.42
N SER A 51 -0.61 7.77 13.26
CA SER A 51 -0.72 6.65 12.33
C SER A 51 0.65 6.25 11.76
N TYR A 52 1.52 7.21 11.47
CA TYR A 52 2.88 6.96 11.03
C TYR A 52 3.68 6.18 12.08
N GLU A 53 3.67 6.63 13.34
CA GLU A 53 4.39 5.94 14.41
C GLU A 53 3.83 4.54 14.68
N PHE A 54 2.51 4.38 14.64
CA PHE A 54 1.88 3.06 14.77
C PHE A 54 2.29 2.12 13.63
N GLN A 55 2.34 2.64 12.39
CA GLN A 55 2.76 1.86 11.23
C GLN A 55 4.24 1.49 11.32
N ARG A 56 5.10 2.42 11.75
CA ARG A 56 6.53 2.20 11.97
C ARG A 56 6.77 1.16 13.06
N PHE A 57 6.03 1.23 14.16
CA PHE A 57 6.07 0.26 15.23
C PHE A 57 5.61 -1.12 14.76
N SER A 58 4.48 -1.17 14.06
CA SER A 58 3.92 -2.42 13.51
C SER A 58 4.89 -3.10 12.54
N ALA A 59 5.55 -2.33 11.66
CA ALA A 59 6.55 -2.85 10.75
C ALA A 59 7.78 -3.43 11.47
N ARG A 60 8.16 -2.85 12.63
CA ARG A 60 9.34 -3.27 13.39
C ARG A 60 9.10 -4.48 14.29
N TYR A 61 7.93 -4.57 14.92
CA TYR A 61 7.67 -5.54 16.00
C TYR A 61 6.60 -6.58 15.69
N CYS A 62 5.70 -6.32 14.73
CA CYS A 62 4.61 -7.25 14.42
C CYS A 62 4.97 -8.29 13.34
N THR A 63 6.22 -8.33 12.87
CA THR A 63 6.68 -9.28 11.83
C THR A 63 6.88 -10.70 12.34
N ARG A 64 7.10 -10.91 13.66
CA ARG A 64 7.26 -12.25 14.26
C ARG A 64 6.47 -12.35 15.58
N GLY A 65 5.86 -13.53 15.82
CA GLY A 65 5.14 -13.82 17.06
C GLY A 65 3.64 -13.46 17.07
N PRO A 66 2.97 -13.48 18.24
CA PRO A 66 1.52 -13.30 18.37
C PRO A 66 1.04 -11.89 17.94
N LEU A 67 1.93 -10.91 17.92
CA LEU A 67 1.67 -9.54 17.45
C LEU A 67 1.37 -9.45 15.95
N ARG A 68 1.62 -10.52 15.17
CA ARG A 68 1.26 -10.60 13.75
C ARG A 68 -0.24 -10.47 13.51
N VAL A 69 -1.07 -10.80 14.51
CA VAL A 69 -2.54 -10.61 14.45
C VAL A 69 -2.92 -9.15 14.21
N LEU A 70 -2.11 -8.19 14.67
CA LEU A 70 -2.34 -6.76 14.44
C LEU A 70 -2.21 -6.36 12.96
N LEU A 71 -1.41 -7.11 12.19
CA LEU A 71 -1.24 -6.92 10.75
C LEU A 71 -2.32 -7.62 9.92
N TRP A 72 -3.01 -8.59 10.52
CA TRP A 72 -4.02 -9.42 9.88
C TRP A 72 -5.16 -8.65 9.19
N PRO A 73 -5.76 -7.60 9.77
CA PRO A 73 -6.80 -6.84 9.07
C PRO A 73 -6.29 -6.20 7.78
N GLY A 74 -5.05 -5.71 7.76
CA GLY A 74 -4.43 -5.17 6.54
C GLY A 74 -4.28 -6.23 5.46
N PHE A 75 -3.80 -7.43 5.82
CA PHE A 75 -3.70 -8.55 4.88
C PHE A 75 -5.05 -9.04 4.39
N LEU A 76 -6.08 -9.03 5.24
CA LEU A 76 -7.43 -9.41 4.85
C LEU A 76 -8.00 -8.45 3.79
N PHE A 77 -7.81 -7.14 3.96
CA PHE A 77 -8.20 -6.15 2.96
C PHE A 77 -7.41 -6.31 1.66
N GLN A 78 -6.10 -6.61 1.75
CA GLN A 78 -5.30 -6.91 0.56
C GLN A 78 -5.84 -8.11 -0.20
N LYS A 79 -6.19 -9.20 0.51
CA LYS A 79 -6.73 -10.43 -0.08
C LYS A 79 -8.02 -10.21 -0.86
N ILE A 80 -8.83 -9.23 -0.48
CA ILE A 80 -10.04 -8.85 -1.24
C ILE A 80 -9.68 -8.24 -2.60
N THR A 81 -8.54 -7.56 -2.71
CA THR A 81 -8.11 -6.82 -3.90
C THR A 81 -7.03 -7.51 -4.74
N THR A 82 -6.45 -8.61 -4.27
CA THR A 82 -5.37 -9.33 -4.98
C THR A 82 -5.91 -10.60 -5.63
N ILE A 83 -5.71 -10.71 -6.94
CA ILE A 83 -5.88 -11.95 -7.70
C ILE A 83 -4.55 -12.69 -7.67
N GLU A 84 -4.56 -14.00 -7.46
CA GLU A 84 -3.35 -14.83 -7.53
C GLU A 84 -2.85 -14.88 -8.98
N PRO A 85 -1.58 -14.55 -9.26
CA PRO A 85 -1.02 -14.59 -10.61
C PRO A 85 -0.87 -16.05 -11.09
N ASP A 86 -0.86 -16.26 -12.40
CA ASP A 86 -0.56 -17.58 -12.97
C ASP A 86 0.96 -17.89 -12.96
N ASP A 87 1.31 -19.15 -13.20
CA ASP A 87 2.70 -19.63 -13.20
C ASP A 87 3.61 -18.94 -14.25
N ASP A 88 3.11 -18.67 -15.46
CA ASP A 88 3.84 -17.93 -16.51
C ASP A 88 4.09 -16.49 -16.04
N GLN A 89 3.10 -15.84 -15.42
CA GLN A 89 3.26 -14.49 -14.86
C GLN A 89 4.33 -14.44 -13.78
N ILE A 90 4.40 -15.47 -12.93
CA ILE A 90 5.42 -15.60 -11.88
C ILE A 90 6.80 -15.79 -12.52
N GLU A 91 6.94 -16.68 -13.51
CA GLU A 91 8.22 -16.94 -14.20
C GLU A 91 8.77 -15.65 -14.84
N ILE A 92 7.91 -14.91 -15.55
CA ILE A 92 8.29 -13.65 -16.20
C ILE A 92 8.68 -12.59 -15.18
N ALA A 93 7.95 -12.49 -14.06
CA ALA A 93 8.27 -11.56 -13.00
C ALA A 93 9.64 -11.84 -12.38
N ILE A 94 9.99 -13.10 -12.17
CA ILE A 94 11.31 -13.52 -11.67
C ILE A 94 12.40 -13.15 -12.69
N ALA A 95 12.21 -13.52 -13.96
CA ALA A 95 13.19 -13.21 -15.02
C ALA A 95 13.43 -11.70 -15.18
N ALA A 96 12.37 -10.89 -15.12
CA ALA A 96 12.46 -9.43 -15.18
C ALA A 96 13.18 -8.85 -13.95
N LEU A 97 12.91 -9.38 -12.76
CA LEU A 97 13.56 -8.95 -11.51
C LEU A 97 15.05 -9.28 -11.51
N ASP A 98 15.44 -10.48 -11.96
CA ASP A 98 16.84 -10.88 -12.05
C ASP A 98 17.61 -10.05 -13.08
N ALA A 99 16.98 -9.72 -14.21
CA ALA A 99 17.57 -8.81 -15.20
C ALA A 99 17.78 -7.39 -14.63
N ALA A 100 16.81 -6.89 -13.85
CA ALA A 100 16.93 -5.59 -13.17
C ALA A 100 18.06 -5.61 -12.14
N ARG A 101 18.12 -6.66 -11.31
CA ARG A 101 19.17 -6.85 -10.31
C ARG A 101 20.56 -6.97 -10.94
N TRP A 102 20.68 -7.70 -12.05
CA TRP A 102 21.92 -7.81 -12.80
C TRP A 102 22.37 -6.43 -13.29
N ARG A 103 21.47 -5.63 -13.88
CA ARG A 103 21.79 -4.26 -14.30
C ARG A 103 22.25 -3.37 -13.15
N GLU A 104 21.61 -3.46 -11.98
CA GLU A 104 22.05 -2.73 -10.79
C GLU A 104 23.47 -3.14 -10.36
N SER A 105 23.81 -4.43 -10.47
CA SER A 105 25.16 -4.94 -10.11
C SER A 105 26.26 -4.50 -11.08
N VAL A 106 25.94 -4.35 -12.37
CA VAL A 106 26.89 -3.91 -13.41
C VAL A 106 26.96 -2.37 -13.49
N GLY A 107 25.92 -1.66 -13.04
CA GLY A 107 25.94 -0.20 -12.94
C GLY A 107 26.04 0.49 -14.30
N LYS A 108 26.89 1.52 -14.41
CA LYS A 108 27.04 2.33 -15.65
C LYS A 108 27.69 1.57 -16.80
N ASP A 109 28.32 0.43 -16.52
CA ASP A 109 28.98 -0.41 -17.52
C ASP A 109 28.01 -1.41 -18.16
N ALA A 110 26.73 -1.36 -17.78
CA ALA A 110 25.70 -2.22 -18.36
C ALA A 110 25.55 -1.89 -19.86
N PRO A 111 25.67 -2.89 -20.76
CA PRO A 111 25.49 -2.66 -22.18
C PRO A 111 24.08 -2.13 -22.45
N ALA A 112 23.99 -1.13 -23.32
CA ALA A 112 22.71 -0.65 -23.80
C ALA A 112 21.94 -1.83 -24.45
N PRO A 113 20.61 -1.92 -24.24
CA PRO A 113 19.83 -2.96 -24.90
C PRO A 113 20.03 -2.88 -26.42
N ALA A 114 20.40 -4.02 -27.02
CA ALA A 114 20.75 -4.11 -28.43
C ALA A 114 19.53 -3.96 -29.36
N GLU A 115 18.33 -4.24 -28.84
CA GLU A 115 17.07 -4.20 -29.58
C GLU A 115 16.06 -3.29 -28.89
N ALA A 116 15.15 -2.72 -29.71
CA ALA A 116 14.05 -1.92 -29.20
C ALA A 116 13.10 -2.78 -28.36
N PRO A 117 12.57 -2.24 -27.24
CA PRO A 117 11.62 -2.98 -26.42
C PRO A 117 10.36 -3.34 -27.22
N LEU A 118 9.99 -4.63 -27.18
CA LEU A 118 8.75 -5.13 -27.74
C LEU A 118 7.58 -4.71 -26.84
N PHE A 119 6.56 -4.09 -27.43
CA PHE A 119 5.36 -3.66 -26.71
C PHE A 119 4.17 -4.55 -27.07
N PHE A 120 3.46 -5.01 -26.05
CA PHE A 120 2.21 -5.75 -26.19
C PHE A 120 1.06 -4.94 -25.57
N PRO A 121 -0.13 -4.90 -26.20
CA PRO A 121 -1.26 -4.11 -25.71
C PRO A 121 -1.86 -4.69 -24.42
N ASP A 122 -1.78 -6.01 -24.22
CA ASP A 122 -2.22 -6.70 -23.02
C ASP A 122 -1.44 -8.01 -22.82
N PHE A 123 -1.64 -8.64 -21.66
CA PHE A 123 -0.97 -9.90 -21.30
C PHE A 123 -1.41 -11.07 -22.18
N ALA A 124 -2.64 -11.06 -22.71
CA ALA A 124 -3.12 -12.12 -23.59
C ALA A 124 -2.40 -12.11 -24.94
N GLY A 125 -2.17 -10.92 -25.50
CA GLY A 125 -1.39 -10.71 -26.72
C GLY A 125 0.08 -11.10 -26.52
N PHE A 126 0.66 -10.76 -25.37
CA PHE A 126 2.00 -11.25 -25.00
C PHE A 126 2.03 -12.79 -24.90
N ARG A 127 1.06 -13.42 -24.23
CA ARG A 127 1.00 -14.87 -24.07
C ARG A 127 0.83 -15.60 -25.40
N ALA A 128 0.09 -15.02 -26.35
CA ALA A 128 -0.03 -15.58 -27.70
C ALA A 128 1.31 -15.54 -28.46
N ALA A 129 2.15 -14.55 -28.20
CA ALA A 129 3.47 -14.40 -28.83
C ALA A 129 4.59 -15.20 -28.13
N LEU A 130 4.41 -15.58 -26.85
CA LEU A 130 5.39 -16.31 -26.03
C LEU A 130 6.04 -17.53 -26.73
N PRO A 131 5.29 -18.42 -27.43
CA PRO A 131 5.90 -19.56 -28.14
C PRO A 131 6.88 -19.14 -29.24
N SER A 132 6.63 -18.01 -29.91
CA SER A 132 7.52 -17.47 -30.94
C SER A 132 8.73 -16.72 -30.38
N LEU A 133 8.69 -16.28 -29.12
CA LEU A 133 9.78 -15.58 -28.45
C LEU A 133 10.74 -16.52 -27.69
N ARG A 134 10.29 -17.74 -27.40
CA ARG A 134 11.09 -18.78 -26.73
C ARG A 134 11.96 -19.60 -27.70
N GLY A 135 11.86 -19.33 -29.02
CA GLY A 135 12.57 -20.04 -30.09
C GLY A 135 13.87 -19.38 -30.51
#